data_AF-A0A9D1XQ23-F1
#
_entry.id   AF-A0A9D1XQ23-F1
#
_cell.length_a   1.000
_cell.length_b   1.000
_cell.length_c   1.000
_cell.angle_alpha   90.00
_cell.angle_beta   90.00
_cell.angle_gamma   90.00
#
_symmetry.space_group_name_H-M   'P 1'
#
loop_
_entity.id
_entity.type
_entity.pdbx_description
1 polymer ?
#
loop_
_entity_poly.entity_id
_entity_poly.type
_entity_poly.pdbx_seq_one_letter_code
_entity_poly.pdbx_strand_id
1 'polypeptide(L)' 'MGNWEKQQELKRDGKERDKSRRENMGKFFYDLAKLTFAAIVLGEMLVLQKDMSDAISWYMILIGCILTFLSAWAADRILK' A
#
# COMPACT_ATOMS: atom_id res chain seq x y z
N MET A 1 -16.70 -7.03 -41.37
CA MET A 1 -16.25 -7.74 -40.15
C MET A 1 -15.11 -7.02 -39.42
N GLY A 2 -14.11 -6.44 -40.12
CA GLY A 2 -12.93 -5.85 -39.46
C GLY A 2 -13.13 -4.66 -38.50
N ASN A 3 -14.26 -3.93 -38.53
CA ASN A 3 -14.50 -2.85 -37.57
C ASN A 3 -14.95 -3.36 -36.19
N TRP A 4 -15.58 -4.54 -36.15
CA TRP A 4 -16.05 -5.18 -34.92
C TRP A 4 -14.89 -5.83 -34.16
N GLU A 5 -13.97 -6.47 -34.88
CA GLU A 5 -12.72 -7.01 -34.32
C GLU A 5 -11.84 -5.90 -33.73
N LYS A 6 -11.62 -4.80 -34.47
CA LYS A 6 -10.88 -3.63 -33.96
C LYS A 6 -11.50 -3.05 -32.69
N GLN A 7 -12.84 -3.00 -32.60
CA GLN A 7 -13.51 -2.53 -31.40
C GLN A 7 -13.36 -3.49 -30.21
N GLN A 8 -13.33 -4.80 -30.43
CA GLN A 8 -13.04 -5.77 -29.37
C GLN A 8 -11.59 -5.68 -28.90
N GLU A 9 -10.66 -5.50 -29.83
CA GLU A 9 -9.23 -5.37 -29.55
C GLU A 9 -8.96 -4.12 -28.70
N LEU A 10 -9.51 -2.95 -29.08
CA LEU A 10 -9.42 -1.72 -28.30
C LEU A 10 -10.02 -1.84 -26.90
N LYS A 11 -11.14 -2.59 -26.76
CA LYS A 11 -11.74 -2.87 -25.45
C LYS A 11 -10.88 -3.82 -24.61
N ARG A 12 -10.20 -4.79 -25.23
CA ARG A 12 -9.30 -5.71 -24.55
C ARG A 12 -8.05 -4.97 -24.06
N ASP A 13 -7.42 -4.18 -24.92
CA ASP A 13 -6.27 -3.34 -24.58
C ASP A 13 -6.59 -2.31 -23.49
N GLY A 14 -7.82 -1.77 -23.48
CA GLY A 14 -8.28 -0.90 -22.40
C GLY A 14 -8.34 -1.62 -21.06
N LYS A 15 -8.92 -2.82 -21.03
CA LYS A 15 -9.01 -3.65 -19.81
C LYS A 15 -7.66 -4.12 -19.31
N GLU A 16 -6.74 -4.50 -20.20
CA GLU A 16 -5.39 -4.92 -19.83
C GLU A 16 -4.58 -3.76 -19.23
N ARG A 17 -4.69 -2.56 -19.80
CA ARG A 17 -4.06 -1.36 -19.24
C ARG A 17 -4.62 -1.00 -17.87
N ASP A 18 -5.94 -1.05 -17.69
CA ASP A 18 -6.54 -0.79 -16.38
C ASP A 18 -6.16 -1.85 -15.34
N LYS A 19 -6.07 -3.13 -15.75
CA LYS A 19 -5.56 -4.21 -14.88
C LYS A 19 -4.12 -3.96 -14.46
N SER A 20 -3.24 -3.65 -15.41
CA SER A 20 -1.84 -3.33 -15.12
C SER A 20 -1.70 -2.11 -14.19
N ARG A 21 -2.54 -1.08 -14.36
CA ARG A 21 -2.55 0.09 -13.45
C ARG A 21 -2.94 -0.29 -12.02
N ARG A 22 -3.97 -1.13 -11.85
CA ARG A 22 -4.40 -1.62 -10.52
C ARG A 22 -3.32 -2.46 -9.86
N GLU A 23 -2.71 -3.38 -10.61
CA GLU A 23 -1.62 -4.22 -10.11
C GLU A 23 -0.41 -3.37 -9.67
N ASN A 24 0.00 -2.39 -10.48
CA ASN A 24 1.11 -1.49 -10.14
C ASN A 24 0.80 -0.63 -8.92
N MET A 25 -0.42 -0.08 -8.80
CA MET A 25 -0.82 0.69 -7.60
C MET A 25 -0.89 -0.20 -6.36
N GLY A 26 -1.47 -1.40 -6.47
CA GLY A 26 -1.53 -2.36 -5.36
C GLY A 26 -0.14 -2.74 -4.87
N LYS A 27 0.79 -3.00 -5.79
CA LYS A 27 2.19 -3.30 -5.46
C LYS A 27 2.88 -2.12 -4.77
N PHE A 28 2.67 -0.89 -5.26
CA PHE A 28 3.21 0.31 -4.62
C PHE A 28 2.74 0.46 -3.17
N PHE A 29 1.44 0.29 -2.89
CA PHE A 29 0.92 0.36 -1.52
C PHE A 29 1.40 -0.79 -0.64
N TYR A 30 1.60 -1.98 -1.21
CA TYR A 30 2.16 -3.11 -0.48
C TYR A 30 3.64 -2.87 -0.10
N ASP A 31 4.43 -2.30 -1.01
CA ASP A 31 5.81 -1.92 -0.72
C ASP A 31 5.88 -0.77 0.29
N LEU A 32 4.95 0.20 0.22
CA LEU A 32 4.79 1.25 1.23
C LEU A 32 4.43 0.67 2.61
N ALA A 33 3.54 -0.33 2.68
CA ALA A 33 3.20 -1.02 3.92
C ALA A 33 4.43 -1.72 4.53
N LYS A 34 5.26 -2.39 3.72
CA LYS A 34 6.52 -2.99 4.18
C LYS A 34 7.51 -1.95 4.69
N LEU A 35 7.67 -0.84 3.98
CA LEU A 35 8.58 0.24 4.36
C LEU A 35 8.15 0.90 5.67
N THR A 36 6.86 1.23 5.81
CA THR A 36 6.32 1.81 7.03
C THR A 36 6.44 0.86 8.21
N PHE A 37 6.13 -0.43 8.03
CA PHE A 37 6.34 -1.44 9.05
C PHE A 37 7.81 -1.53 9.50
N ALA A 38 8.76 -1.57 8.56
CA ALA A 38 10.19 -1.61 8.89
C ALA A 38 10.64 -0.34 9.65
N ALA A 39 10.15 0.84 9.24
CA ALA A 39 10.46 2.10 9.92
C ALA A 39 9.92 2.14 11.35
N ILE A 40 8.72 1.60 11.59
CA ILE A 40 8.12 1.49 12.93
C ILE A 40 8.97 0.56 13.80
N VAL A 41 9.30 -0.65 13.33
CA VAL A 41 10.10 -1.61 14.10
C VAL A 41 11.47 -1.03 14.48
N LEU A 42 12.13 -0.34 13.54
CA LEU A 42 13.41 0.33 13.81
C LEU A 42 13.24 1.52 14.77
N GLY A 43 12.17 2.30 14.63
CA GLY A 43 11.86 3.43 15.49
C GLY A 43 11.52 3.00 16.92
N GLU A 44 10.73 1.95 17.10
CA GLU A 44 10.41 1.34 18.39
C GLU A 44 11.67 0.87 19.12
N MET A 45 12.60 0.23 18.41
CA MET A 45 13.86 -0.24 19.00
C MET A 45 14.70 0.92 19.57
N LEU A 46 14.67 2.10 18.92
CA LEU A 46 15.35 3.31 19.41
C LEU A 46 14.63 3.94 20.60
N VAL A 47 13.29 3.97 20.55
CA VAL A 47 12.42 4.54 21.59
C VAL A 47 12.49 3.76 22.90
N LEU A 48 12.52 2.42 22.83
CA LEU A 48 12.64 1.54 24.01
C LEU A 48 13.93 1.77 24.81
N GLN A 49 14.95 2.41 24.21
CA GLN A 49 16.19 2.76 24.91
C GLN A 49 16.11 4.06 25.71
N LYS A 50 15.12 4.93 25.45
CA LYS A 50 15.13 6.31 25.97
C LYS A 50 14.22 6.58 27.16
N ASP A 51 13.11 5.86 27.31
CA ASP A 51 12.30 5.69 28.54
C ASP A 51 10.91 5.15 28.16
N MET A 52 10.47 4.05 28.79
CA MET A 52 9.18 3.40 28.47
C MET A 52 7.92 4.20 28.89
N SER A 53 8.08 5.28 29.66
CA SER A 53 6.97 6.12 30.12
C SER A 53 6.71 7.35 29.25
N ASP A 54 7.44 7.55 28.16
CA ASP A 54 7.21 8.68 27.26
C ASP A 54 5.92 8.49 26.44
N ALA A 55 4.91 9.33 26.71
CA ALA A 55 3.62 9.27 26.02
C ALA A 55 3.73 9.61 24.52
N ILE A 56 4.72 10.42 24.11
CA ILE A 56 4.92 10.80 22.71
C ILE A 56 5.37 9.57 21.90
N SER A 57 6.26 8.79 22.47
CA SER A 57 6.76 7.54 21.93
C SER A 57 5.65 6.51 21.66
N TRP A 58 4.74 6.29 22.63
CA TRP A 58 3.57 5.42 22.44
C TRP A 58 2.59 5.95 21.37
N TYR A 59 2.44 7.26 21.27
CA TYR A 59 1.58 7.88 20.26
C TYR A 59 2.14 7.70 18.83
N MET A 60 3.46 7.79 18.66
CA MET A 60 4.12 7.53 17.37
C MET A 60 3.92 6.07 16.91
N ILE A 61 3.99 5.12 17.83
CA ILE A 61 3.72 3.70 17.57
C ILE A 61 2.28 3.51 17.06
N LEU A 62 1.30 4.07 17.77
CA LEU A 62 -0.11 3.98 17.42
C LEU A 62 -0.37 4.54 16.00
N ILE A 63 0.16 5.72 15.68
CA ILE A 63 0.04 6.32 14.34
C ILE A 63 0.67 5.42 13.28
N GLY A 64 1.85 4.87 13.56
CA GLY A 64 2.53 3.94 12.68
C GLY A 64 1.66 2.72 12.36
N CYS A 65 1.11 2.07 13.38
CA CYS A 65 0.22 0.92 13.21
C CYS A 65 -1.01 1.26 12.36
N ILE A 66 -1.65 2.42 12.61
CA ILE A 66 -2.80 2.88 11.82
C ILE A 66 -2.41 3.10 10.36
N LEU A 67 -1.28 3.75 10.09
CA LEU A 67 -0.81 4.04 8.73
C LEU A 67 -0.51 2.74 7.96
N THR A 68 0.14 1.77 8.60
CA THR A 68 0.41 0.46 8.00
C THR A 68 -0.89 -0.28 7.70
N PHE A 69 -1.86 -0.27 8.62
CA PHE A 69 -3.17 -0.89 8.39
C PHE A 69 -3.93 -0.23 7.24
N LEU A 70 -3.99 1.10 7.18
CA LEU A 70 -4.63 1.84 6.10
C LEU A 70 -3.97 1.57 4.74
N SER A 71 -2.64 1.48 4.71
CA SER A 71 -1.88 1.17 3.50
C SER A 71 -2.17 -0.26 3.00
N ALA A 72 -2.22 -1.24 3.92
CA ALA A 72 -2.58 -2.61 3.58
C ALA A 72 -4.04 -2.73 3.12
N TRP A 73 -4.97 -2.02 3.76
CA TRP A 73 -6.37 -1.98 3.37
C TRP A 73 -6.57 -1.31 2.00
N ALA A 74 -5.88 -0.20 1.74
CA ALA A 74 -5.89 0.45 0.44
C ALA A 74 -5.35 -0.47 -0.66
N ALA A 75 -4.28 -1.23 -0.39
CA ALA A 75 -3.75 -2.23 -1.32
C ALA A 75 -4.80 -3.31 -1.65
N ASP A 76 -5.44 -3.91 -0.63
CA ASP A 76 -6.49 -4.94 -0.83
C ASP A 76 -7.69 -4.40 -1.60
N ARG A 77 -8.08 -3.14 -1.36
CA ARG A 77 -9.19 -2.46 -2.06
C ARG A 77 -8.89 -2.17 -3.52
N ILE A 78 -7.62 -1.92 -3.88
CA ILE A 78 -7.19 -1.60 -5.25
C ILE A 78 -6.93 -2.88 -6.06
N LEU A 79 -6.47 -3.95 -5.40
CA LEU A 79 -6.22 -5.26 -6.00
C LEU A 79 -7.50 -6.07 -6.26
N LYS A 80 -8.55 -5.88 -5.44
CA LYS A 80 -9.91 -6.35 -5.75
C LYS A 80 -10.55 -5.57 -6.90
#